data_AF-A0A954HQW6-F1
#
_entry.id   AF-A0A954HQW6-F1
#
_cell.length_a   1.000
_cell.length_b   1.000
_cell.length_c   1.000
_cell.angle_alpha   90.00
_cell.angle_beta   90.00
_cell.angle_gamma   90.00
#
_symmetry.space_group_name_H-M   'P 1'
#
loop_
_entity.id
_entity.type
_entity.pdbx_description
1 polymer ?
#
loop_
_entity_poly.entity_id
_entity_poly.type
_entity_poly.pdbx_seq_one_letter_code
_entity_poly.pdbx_strand_id
1 'polypeptide(L)'
;MSELAQTERRIPEAMSGDQHSLRSLVRAIRRAQTAKKPFDRNLKKLTERLERSIQFRQERAASVPTISWPQDLPVVARREEIATAIRDHQVIVVCGETGSGKSTQLPKIAL
;
A
#
# COMPACT_ATOMS: atom_id res chain seq x y z
N MET A 1 -20.41 -12.78 -18.83
CA MET A 1 -20.18 -12.82 -17.36
C MET A 1 -21.09 -11.78 -16.70
N SER A 2 -21.79 -12.11 -15.61
CA SER A 2 -22.69 -11.16 -14.93
C SER A 2 -21.93 -9.97 -14.32
N GLU A 3 -22.59 -8.81 -14.21
CA GLU A 3 -22.02 -7.60 -13.60
C GLU A 3 -21.45 -7.87 -12.20
N LEU A 4 -22.21 -8.58 -11.35
CA LEU A 4 -21.77 -9.00 -10.02
C LEU A 4 -20.44 -9.80 -10.05
N ALA A 5 -20.28 -10.71 -11.01
CA ALA A 5 -19.07 -11.53 -11.12
C ALA A 5 -17.86 -10.70 -11.56
N GLN A 6 -18.07 -9.64 -12.35
CA GLN A 6 -17.01 -8.69 -12.72
C GLN A 6 -16.58 -7.87 -11.51
N THR A 7 -17.54 -7.32 -10.76
CA THR A 7 -17.28 -6.55 -9.53
C THR A 7 -16.57 -7.38 -8.47
N GLU A 8 -16.97 -8.64 -8.28
CA GLU A 8 -16.36 -9.54 -7.29
C GLU A 8 -14.89 -9.85 -7.59
N ARG A 9 -14.52 -10.03 -8.86
CA ARG A 9 -13.13 -10.29 -9.27
C ARG A 9 -12.18 -9.16 -8.93
N ARG A 10 -12.69 -7.93 -8.86
CA ARG A 10 -11.92 -6.71 -8.58
C ARG A 10 -11.82 -6.40 -7.08
N ILE A 11 -12.48 -7.14 -6.19
CA ILE A 11 -12.35 -6.94 -4.73
C ILE A 11 -10.90 -6.96 -4.23
N PRO A 12 -9.99 -7.82 -4.74
CA PRO A 12 -8.57 -7.78 -4.35
C PRO A 12 -7.84 -6.48 -4.71
N GLU A 13 -8.40 -5.64 -5.60
CA GLU A 13 -7.87 -4.32 -5.94
C GLU A 13 -8.21 -3.28 -4.88
N ALA A 14 -9.24 -3.49 -4.07
CA ALA A 14 -9.64 -2.60 -2.97
C ALA A 14 -8.63 -2.60 -1.80
N MET A 15 -8.76 -1.64 -0.88
CA MET A 15 -8.06 -1.63 0.40
C MET A 15 -8.34 -2.91 1.19
N SER A 16 -7.31 -3.52 1.78
CA SER A 16 -7.45 -4.77 2.55
C SER A 16 -8.51 -4.69 3.66
N GLY A 17 -8.65 -3.53 4.31
CA GLY A 17 -9.67 -3.27 5.34
C GLY A 17 -11.11 -3.30 4.81
N ASP A 18 -11.34 -3.00 3.53
CA ASP A 18 -12.67 -2.95 2.93
C ASP A 18 -13.12 -4.30 2.37
N GLN A 19 -12.18 -5.18 2.01
CA GLN A 19 -12.45 -6.43 1.29
C GLN A 19 -13.47 -7.34 2.00
N HIS A 20 -13.40 -7.44 3.32
CA HIS A 20 -14.36 -8.24 4.09
C HIS A 20 -15.80 -7.72 3.92
N SER A 21 -15.99 -6.40 4.03
CA SER A 21 -17.30 -5.78 3.92
C SER A 21 -17.87 -5.88 2.50
N LEU A 22 -17.02 -5.76 1.47
CA LEU A 22 -17.38 -5.92 0.06
C LEU A 22 -17.81 -7.37 -0.23
N ARG A 23 -17.05 -8.37 0.27
CA ARG A 23 -17.42 -9.79 0.17
C ARG A 23 -18.73 -10.10 0.90
N SER A 24 -18.98 -9.45 2.03
CA SER A 24 -20.26 -9.56 2.75
C SER A 24 -21.43 -9.04 1.90
N LEU A 25 -21.27 -7.89 1.24
CA LEU A 25 -22.27 -7.36 0.29
C LEU A 25 -22.51 -8.30 -0.90
N VAL A 26 -21.46 -8.89 -1.48
CA VAL A 26 -21.60 -9.91 -2.54
C VAL A 26 -22.44 -11.09 -2.07
N ARG A 27 -22.18 -11.62 -0.85
CA ARG A 27 -22.98 -12.71 -0.27
C ARG A 27 -24.45 -12.31 -0.10
N ALA A 28 -24.73 -11.08 0.32
CA ALA A 28 -26.10 -10.58 0.46
C ALA A 28 -26.81 -10.48 -0.91
N ILE A 29 -26.11 -10.00 -1.95
CA ILE A 29 -26.65 -9.94 -3.32
C ILE A 29 -26.93 -11.34 -3.85
N ARG A 30 -26.01 -12.30 -3.69
CA ARG A 30 -26.22 -13.69 -4.11
C ARG A 30 -27.45 -14.32 -3.43
N ARG A 31 -27.65 -14.07 -2.13
CA ARG A 31 -28.85 -14.52 -1.40
C ARG A 31 -30.14 -13.91 -1.98
N ALA A 32 -30.14 -12.60 -2.26
CA ALA A 32 -31.28 -11.93 -2.87
C ALA A 32 -31.58 -12.47 -4.28
N GLN A 33 -30.53 -12.74 -5.06
CA GLN A 33 -30.64 -13.33 -6.39
C GLN A 33 -31.26 -14.74 -6.35
N THR A 34 -30.81 -15.61 -5.45
CA THR A 34 -31.43 -16.95 -5.25
C THR A 34 -32.89 -16.83 -4.81
N ALA A 35 -33.21 -15.85 -3.96
CA ALA A 35 -34.57 -15.59 -3.50
C ALA A 35 -35.44 -14.80 -4.51
N LYS A 36 -34.94 -14.50 -5.72
CA LYS A 36 -35.59 -13.68 -6.75
C LYS A 36 -36.07 -12.31 -6.24
N LYS A 37 -35.36 -11.74 -5.25
CA LYS A 37 -35.63 -10.41 -4.70
C LYS A 37 -34.79 -9.35 -5.43
N PRO A 38 -35.28 -8.11 -5.56
CA PRO A 38 -34.50 -7.03 -6.17
C PRO A 38 -33.22 -6.75 -5.37
N PHE A 39 -32.12 -6.52 -6.07
CA PHE A 39 -30.80 -6.29 -5.47
C PHE A 39 -30.04 -5.11 -6.08
N ASP A 40 -30.66 -4.34 -6.97
CA ASP A 40 -30.05 -3.25 -7.73
C ASP A 40 -29.40 -2.20 -6.81
N ARG A 41 -30.05 -1.87 -5.69
CA ARG A 41 -29.52 -0.95 -4.67
C ARG A 41 -28.23 -1.47 -4.04
N ASN A 42 -28.17 -2.76 -3.72
CA ASN A 42 -26.99 -3.36 -3.11
C ASN A 42 -25.86 -3.53 -4.13
N LEU A 43 -26.19 -3.84 -5.39
CA LEU A 43 -25.23 -3.90 -6.48
C LEU A 43 -24.60 -2.52 -6.73
N LYS A 44 -25.42 -1.46 -6.85
CA LYS A 44 -24.95 -0.08 -6.95
C LYS A 44 -24.04 0.30 -5.78
N LYS A 45 -24.46 0.01 -4.54
CA LYS A 45 -23.66 0.27 -3.33
C LYS A 45 -22.34 -0.49 -3.31
N LEU A 46 -22.33 -1.75 -3.78
CA LEU A 46 -21.12 -2.56 -3.90
C LEU A 46 -20.15 -1.92 -4.88
N THR A 47 -20.62 -1.58 -6.09
CA THR A 47 -19.81 -0.97 -7.14
C THR A 47 -19.24 0.38 -6.67
N GLU A 48 -20.06 1.27 -6.12
CA GLU A 48 -19.59 2.58 -5.63
C GLU A 48 -18.56 2.47 -4.49
N ARG A 49 -18.74 1.55 -3.54
CA ARG A 49 -17.76 1.33 -2.46
C ARG A 49 -16.47 0.70 -2.99
N LEU A 50 -16.58 -0.20 -3.96
CA LEU A 50 -15.42 -0.83 -4.58
C LEU A 50 -14.57 0.23 -5.30
N GLU A 51 -15.16 1.03 -6.19
CA GLU A 51 -14.44 2.06 -6.93
C GLU A 51 -13.77 3.06 -6.00
N ARG A 52 -14.48 3.52 -4.95
CA ARG A 52 -13.91 4.41 -3.95
C ARG A 52 -12.68 3.80 -3.26
N SER A 53 -12.75 2.52 -2.89
CA SER A 53 -11.66 1.84 -2.19
C SER A 53 -10.45 1.60 -3.11
N ILE A 54 -10.70 1.25 -4.38
CA ILE A 54 -9.65 1.10 -5.41
C ILE A 54 -8.96 2.43 -5.64
N GLN A 55 -9.72 3.51 -5.86
CA GLN A 55 -9.20 4.86 -6.07
C GLN A 55 -8.32 5.29 -4.88
N PHE A 56 -8.79 5.07 -3.65
CA PHE A 56 -8.02 5.39 -2.46
C PHE A 56 -6.70 4.60 -2.36
N ARG A 57 -6.71 3.31 -2.73
CA ARG A 57 -5.47 2.52 -2.80
C ARG A 57 -4.50 3.07 -3.85
N GLN A 58 -5.01 3.46 -5.02
CA GLN A 58 -4.19 4.03 -6.10
C GLN A 58 -3.57 5.36 -5.69
N GLU A 59 -4.33 6.24 -5.06
CA GLU A 59 -3.83 7.52 -4.52
C GLU A 59 -2.74 7.31 -3.47
N ARG A 60 -2.94 6.35 -2.56
CA ARG A 60 -1.92 5.98 -1.58
C ARG A 60 -0.64 5.47 -2.24
N ALA A 61 -0.77 4.59 -3.24
CA ALA A 61 0.38 4.08 -3.98
C ALA A 61 1.12 5.21 -4.72
N ALA A 62 0.39 6.15 -5.32
CA ALA A 62 0.96 7.32 -6.00
C ALA A 62 1.61 8.32 -5.05
N SER A 63 1.16 8.38 -3.78
CA SER A 63 1.72 9.27 -2.75
C SER A 63 3.01 8.76 -2.09
N VAL A 64 3.48 7.55 -2.44
CA VAL A 64 4.74 7.01 -1.89
C VAL A 64 5.89 7.89 -2.37
N PRO A 65 6.63 8.57 -1.47
CA PRO A 65 7.73 9.43 -1.88
C PRO A 65 8.88 8.61 -2.47
N THR A 66 9.48 9.10 -3.56
CA THR A 66 10.70 8.52 -4.09
C THR A 66 11.86 8.74 -3.11
N ILE A 67 12.53 7.66 -2.71
CA ILE A 67 13.74 7.76 -1.89
C ILE A 67 14.85 8.35 -2.76
N SER A 68 15.20 9.62 -2.52
CA SER A 68 16.34 10.27 -3.15
C SER A 68 17.57 10.25 -2.25
N TRP A 69 18.72 10.12 -2.90
CA TRP A 69 20.04 10.06 -2.30
C TRP A 69 20.88 11.25 -2.82
N PRO A 70 20.99 12.34 -2.04
CA PRO A 70 21.78 13.50 -2.44
C PRO A 70 23.26 13.10 -2.54
N GLN A 71 23.85 13.20 -3.73
CA GLN A 71 25.22 12.72 -3.98
C GLN A 71 26.31 13.60 -3.34
N ASP A 72 25.95 14.80 -2.93
CA ASP A 72 26.80 15.77 -2.24
C ASP A 72 27.05 15.41 -0.76
N LEU A 73 26.28 14.47 -0.18
CA LEU A 73 26.41 14.09 1.22
C LEU A 73 27.44 12.97 1.41
N PRO A 74 28.48 13.15 2.25
CA PRO A 74 29.51 12.12 2.51
C PRO A 74 28.97 10.77 2.97
N VAL A 75 27.87 10.77 3.75
CA VAL A 75 27.23 9.52 4.21
C VAL A 75 26.60 8.73 3.06
N VAL A 76 26.10 9.40 2.02
CA VAL A 76 25.49 8.73 0.86
C VAL A 76 26.54 8.01 0.03
N ALA A 77 27.74 8.58 -0.11
CA ALA A 77 28.86 7.95 -0.81
C ALA A 77 29.30 6.62 -0.18
N ARG A 78 29.05 6.42 1.12
CA ARG A 78 29.36 5.19 1.87
C ARG A 78 28.14 4.31 2.16
N ARG A 79 27.02 4.56 1.47
CA ARG A 79 25.73 3.90 1.76
C ARG A 79 25.82 2.37 1.78
N GLU A 80 26.47 1.76 0.80
CA GLU A 80 26.53 0.30 0.66
C GLU A 80 27.39 -0.35 1.76
N GLU A 81 28.49 0.30 2.12
CA GLU A 81 29.34 -0.10 3.25
C GLU A 81 28.56 -0.04 4.56
N ILE A 82 27.85 1.07 4.81
CA ILE A 82 27.00 1.24 5.99
C ILE A 82 25.87 0.20 6.02
N ALA A 83 25.18 -0.04 4.90
CA ALA A 83 24.10 -1.02 4.82
C ALA A 83 24.59 -2.45 5.10
N THR A 84 25.79 -2.78 4.65
CA THR A 84 26.45 -4.07 4.93
C THR A 84 26.80 -4.16 6.41
N ALA A 85 27.40 -3.11 6.98
CA ALA A 85 27.75 -3.07 8.40
C ALA A 85 26.51 -3.22 9.30
N ILE A 86 25.39 -2.55 8.99
CA ILE A 86 24.11 -2.68 9.72
C ILE A 86 23.58 -4.11 9.67
N ARG A 87 23.68 -4.77 8.52
CA ARG A 87 23.19 -6.14 8.33
C ARG A 87 23.99 -7.15 9.14
N ASP A 88 25.31 -6.99 9.16
CA ASP A 88 26.24 -7.99 9.68
C ASP A 88 26.55 -7.78 11.17
N HIS A 89 26.30 -6.57 11.71
CA HIS A 89 26.63 -6.22 13.09
C HIS A 89 25.42 -5.66 13.82
N GLN A 90 25.12 -6.23 14.99
CA GLN A 90 24.01 -5.79 15.84
C GLN A 90 24.14 -4.32 16.29
N VAL A 91 25.37 -3.82 16.44
CA VAL A 91 25.67 -2.44 16.81
C VAL A 91 26.82 -1.93 15.96
N ILE A 92 26.66 -0.73 15.38
CA ILE A 92 27.71 -0.02 14.65
C ILE A 92 27.84 1.42 15.18
N VAL A 93 29.02 2.00 15.02
CA VAL A 93 29.28 3.41 15.33
C VAL A 93 29.63 4.14 14.03
N VAL A 94 28.85 5.15 13.66
CA VAL A 94 29.08 5.96 12.45
C VAL A 94 29.53 7.36 12.84
N CYS A 95 30.81 7.66 12.61
CA CYS A 95 31.40 8.97 12.87
C CYS A 95 31.40 9.86 11.62
N GLY A 96 31.26 11.17 11.80
CA GLY A 96 31.39 12.14 10.70
C GLY A 96 31.14 13.57 11.18
N GLU A 97 31.53 14.57 10.39
CA GLU A 97 31.35 15.98 10.72
C GLU A 97 29.88 16.44 10.73
N THR A 98 29.61 17.61 11.33
CA THR A 98 28.30 18.25 11.25
C THR A 98 27.94 18.55 9.79
N GLY A 99 26.71 18.27 9.38
CA GLY A 99 26.29 18.45 7.98
C GLY A 99 26.56 17.26 7.06
N SER A 100 27.27 16.22 7.51
CA SER A 100 27.61 15.06 6.66
C SER A 100 26.41 14.18 6.22
N GLY A 101 25.20 14.48 6.70
CA GLY A 101 23.97 13.74 6.36
C GLY A 101 23.62 12.56 7.27
N LYS A 102 24.32 12.33 8.40
CA LYS A 102 24.08 11.16 9.28
C LYS A 102 22.63 11.05 9.75
N SER A 103 22.11 12.09 10.43
CA SER A 103 20.77 12.06 11.03
C SER A 103 19.65 11.97 10.00
N THR A 104 19.88 12.39 8.76
CA THR A 104 18.86 12.40 7.69
C THR A 104 18.93 11.18 6.79
N GLN A 105 20.12 10.63 6.55
CA GLN A 105 20.31 9.53 5.61
C GLN A 105 20.38 8.16 6.29
N LEU A 106 20.96 8.02 7.48
CA LEU A 106 21.05 6.71 8.16
C LEU A 106 19.68 6.03 8.35
N PRO A 107 18.60 6.73 8.74
CA PRO A 107 17.27 6.11 8.79
C PRO A 107 16.79 5.57 7.45
N LYS A 108 17.15 6.21 6.33
CA LYS A 108 16.81 5.73 4.97
C LYS A 108 17.64 4.49 4.58
N ILE A 109 18.89 4.39 5.07
CA ILE A 109 19.81 3.28 4.73
C ILE A 109 19.41 2.00 5.47
N ALA A 110 18.76 2.15 6.64
CA ALA A 110 18.33 1.04 7.48
C ALA A 110 16.93 0.46 7.13
N LEU A 111 16.20 1.08 6.20
CA LEU A 111 14.93 0.55 5.66
C LEU A 111 15.18 -0.57 4.65
#